data_AF-A0A951A9G7-F1
#
_entry.id   AF-A0A951A9G7-F1
#
_cell.length_a   1.000
_cell.length_b   1.000
_cell.length_c   1.000
_cell.angle_alpha   90.00
_cell.angle_beta   90.00
_cell.angle_gamma   90.00
#
_symmetry.space_group_name_H-M   'P 1'
#
loop_
_entity.id
_entity.type
_entity.pdbx_description
1 polymer ?
#
loop_
_entity_poly.entity_id
_entity_poly.type
_entity_poly.pdbx_seq_one_letter_code
_entity_poly.pdbx_strand_id
1 'polypeptide(L)'
;MASIPGTHYDVFSGNQAVNFGGPISGDFNVEVITNGSGTGNFALAPGFQALTVVNVNGNVMTALHGDFAVVDNGTNDQILLGDGNTSVGGGVGDTLFGGTGGAQFLDAHTGNQDVVLGSAGNATVFSGGGDTISGGSGGNATIGGVAGDTINLSGSTGNGFAFVDGHLGNQLIVGGNSGSNLIWGGAGDTIAGGGAAAETIGGVAGDTITGGTGNEFIDGSLGGQSITGGSAGNETIWGGPGDTINGGTGANVTIGGAAGDTLTGGSGNAFLDADHGNQSVVGGSGNSTIWGASGDTIQGASGSGQAQIGFGATHTSETLWDDGTATGQDTVSDFHTATDHISLAAGENVTSSQVVGGNSVQITLSNGSTITFVGTTDVGGILGTVTHH
;
A
#
# COMPACT_ATOMS: atom_id res chain seq x y z
N MET A 1 2.60 42.30 7.04
CA MET A 1 1.89 42.71 5.79
C MET A 1 0.61 43.45 6.18
N ALA A 2 0.23 44.51 5.46
CA ALA A 2 -1.09 45.16 5.55
C ALA A 2 -2.13 44.31 4.79
N SER A 3 -3.43 44.24 5.13
CA SER A 3 -4.34 45.35 5.47
C SER A 3 -5.48 44.98 6.44
N ILE A 4 -6.21 46.01 6.86
CA ILE A 4 -7.22 46.10 7.91
C ILE A 4 -8.51 46.65 7.27
N PRO A 5 -9.72 46.27 7.73
CA PRO A 5 -10.72 47.34 7.96
C PRO A 5 -11.39 47.23 9.35
N GLY A 6 -10.86 47.95 10.35
CA GLY A 6 -11.51 48.18 11.65
C GLY A 6 -10.67 47.95 12.93
N THR A 7 -9.65 47.09 12.87
CA THR A 7 -8.58 46.77 13.87
C THR A 7 -8.81 46.81 15.38
N HIS A 8 -8.25 45.77 16.04
CA HIS A 8 -7.19 45.98 17.06
C HIS A 8 -6.16 44.83 17.05
N TYR A 9 -4.88 45.16 17.30
CA TYR A 9 -3.74 44.26 17.51
C TYR A 9 -3.02 44.74 18.77
N ASP A 10 -2.59 43.85 19.65
CA ASP A 10 -1.65 44.17 20.73
C ASP A 10 -0.42 43.26 20.68
N VAL A 11 0.76 43.86 20.84
CA VAL A 11 2.06 43.17 20.94
C VAL A 11 2.54 43.27 22.38
N PHE A 12 2.67 42.13 23.05
CA PHE A 12 3.06 42.08 24.46
C PHE A 12 4.52 41.66 24.62
N SER A 13 5.22 42.29 25.56
CA SER A 13 6.51 41.79 26.05
C SER A 13 6.30 40.56 26.93
N GLY A 14 7.29 39.66 27.00
CA GLY A 14 7.24 38.50 27.90
C GLY A 14 6.91 38.85 29.35
N ASN A 15 6.17 37.96 30.03
CA ASN A 15 5.68 38.05 31.42
C ASN A 15 4.57 39.08 31.72
N GLN A 16 3.77 39.52 30.75
CA GLN A 16 2.54 40.26 31.05
C GLN A 16 1.35 39.31 31.28
N ALA A 17 0.57 39.57 32.33
CA ALA A 17 -0.76 39.01 32.47
C ALA A 17 -1.70 39.79 31.54
N VAL A 18 -2.13 39.17 30.44
CA VAL A 18 -3.01 39.81 29.46
C VAL A 18 -4.45 39.34 29.69
N ASN A 19 -5.38 40.30 29.77
CA ASN A 19 -6.81 40.04 29.84
C ASN A 19 -7.47 40.70 28.63
N PHE A 20 -7.77 39.90 27.62
CA PHE A 20 -8.50 40.34 26.45
C PHE A 20 -9.98 40.41 26.80
N GLY A 21 -10.63 41.55 26.53
CA GLY A 21 -12.08 41.68 26.68
C GLY A 21 -12.85 40.70 25.78
N GLY A 22 -14.19 40.80 25.79
CA GLY A 22 -15.03 40.00 24.89
C GLY A 22 -14.77 40.26 23.39
N PRO A 23 -15.17 39.34 22.50
CA PRO A 23 -14.94 39.46 21.06
C PRO A 23 -15.51 40.75 20.47
N ILE A 24 -14.79 41.35 19.52
CA ILE A 24 -15.24 42.53 18.78
C ILE A 24 -16.00 42.07 17.54
N SER A 25 -17.09 42.75 17.19
CA SER A 25 -17.84 42.44 15.96
C SER A 25 -17.05 42.87 14.72
N GLY A 26 -16.71 41.93 13.84
CA GLY A 26 -15.98 42.16 12.59
C GLY A 26 -15.75 40.85 11.82
N ASP A 27 -15.27 40.94 10.57
CA ASP A 27 -15.10 39.78 9.67
C ASP A 27 -14.02 38.79 10.14
N PHE A 28 -13.08 39.22 11.01
CA PHE A 28 -12.03 38.39 11.60
C PHE A 28 -11.52 39.01 12.91
N ASN A 29 -11.42 38.19 13.96
CA ASN A 29 -10.72 38.52 15.21
C ASN A 29 -9.45 37.64 15.28
N VAL A 30 -8.27 38.27 15.21
CA VAL A 30 -6.95 37.61 15.27
C VAL A 30 -6.29 37.92 16.61
N GLU A 31 -5.88 36.90 17.35
CA GLU A 31 -5.02 37.05 18.52
C GLU A 31 -3.56 36.71 18.16
N VAL A 32 -2.62 37.63 18.43
CA VAL A 32 -1.19 37.41 18.21
C VAL A 32 -0.51 37.34 19.57
N ILE A 33 0.07 36.19 19.91
CA ILE A 33 0.76 36.00 21.20
C ILE A 33 2.24 35.77 20.92
N THR A 34 3.08 36.71 21.37
CA THR A 34 4.55 36.56 21.38
C THR A 34 4.99 36.35 22.83
N ASN A 35 5.11 35.11 23.27
CA ASN A 35 5.56 34.84 24.63
C ASN A 35 7.08 34.60 24.69
N GLY A 36 7.77 35.29 25.62
CA GLY A 36 9.17 35.03 25.94
C GLY A 36 9.41 33.89 26.95
N SER A 37 8.36 33.23 27.46
CA SER A 37 8.43 32.17 28.48
C SER A 37 7.96 30.77 28.03
N GLY A 38 7.58 30.58 26.76
CA GLY A 38 7.55 29.27 26.10
C GLY A 38 6.53 28.21 26.59
N THR A 39 5.64 28.48 27.54
CA THR A 39 4.59 27.50 27.93
C THR A 39 3.28 28.22 28.26
N GLY A 40 2.14 27.72 27.75
CA GLY A 40 0.83 28.31 28.01
C GLY A 40 -0.38 27.52 27.47
N ASN A 41 -1.50 27.61 28.19
CA ASN A 41 -2.82 27.17 27.72
C ASN A 41 -3.54 28.38 27.14
N PHE A 42 -3.88 28.33 25.85
CA PHE A 42 -4.54 29.43 25.16
C PHE A 42 -5.99 29.00 24.85
N ALA A 43 -6.94 29.61 25.54
CA ALA A 43 -8.37 29.39 25.34
C ALA A 43 -8.99 30.66 24.77
N LEU A 44 -9.53 30.60 23.55
CA LEU A 44 -10.30 31.68 22.99
C LEU A 44 -11.72 31.67 23.57
N ALA A 45 -12.27 32.85 23.84
CA ALA A 45 -13.70 32.98 24.10
C ALA A 45 -14.48 32.64 22.82
N PRO A 46 -15.72 32.12 22.92
CA PRO A 46 -16.56 31.87 21.75
C PRO A 46 -16.68 33.13 20.86
N GLY A 47 -16.26 33.04 19.59
CA GLY A 47 -16.35 34.13 18.60
C GLY A 47 -15.03 34.70 18.05
N PHE A 48 -13.87 34.23 18.51
CA PHE A 48 -12.58 34.48 17.84
C PHE A 48 -12.30 33.40 16.77
N GLN A 49 -11.53 33.74 15.71
CA GLN A 49 -11.40 32.90 14.51
C GLN A 49 -9.95 32.55 14.11
N ALA A 50 -8.92 33.13 14.75
CA ALA A 50 -7.51 32.84 14.45
C ALA A 50 -6.55 33.16 15.62
N LEU A 51 -5.46 32.39 15.78
CA LEU A 51 -4.43 32.53 16.82
C LEU A 51 -3.03 32.35 16.23
N THR A 52 -2.26 33.42 16.02
CA THR A 52 -0.86 33.33 15.56
C THR A 52 0.10 33.40 16.76
N VAL A 53 0.91 32.36 16.94
CA VAL A 53 1.92 32.30 18.02
C VAL A 53 3.30 32.18 17.40
N VAL A 54 4.16 33.16 17.61
CA VAL A 54 5.58 33.08 17.21
C VAL A 54 6.38 32.64 18.43
N ASN A 55 6.82 31.39 18.45
CA ASN A 55 7.52 30.81 19.60
C ASN A 55 9.05 30.86 19.46
N VAL A 56 9.73 30.57 20.58
CA VAL A 56 11.15 30.26 20.68
C VAL A 56 11.32 28.74 20.80
N ASN A 57 12.39 28.17 20.24
CA ASN A 57 12.62 26.73 20.09
C ASN A 57 12.43 25.91 21.40
N GLY A 58 11.75 24.76 21.33
CA GLY A 58 11.77 23.71 22.36
C GLY A 58 10.61 23.70 23.37
N ASN A 59 9.43 24.18 23.00
CA ASN A 59 8.38 24.61 23.93
C ASN A 59 7.00 23.99 23.64
N VAL A 60 6.02 24.12 24.55
CA VAL A 60 4.69 23.46 24.42
C VAL A 60 3.55 24.49 24.30
N MET A 61 2.71 24.32 23.28
CA MET A 61 1.51 25.11 23.00
C MET A 61 0.25 24.23 23.08
N THR A 62 -0.77 24.66 23.82
CA THR A 62 -2.07 23.96 23.88
C THR A 62 -3.22 24.88 23.50
N ALA A 63 -3.93 24.56 22.41
CA ALA A 63 -5.15 25.22 21.98
C ALA A 63 -6.36 24.34 22.36
N LEU A 64 -7.21 24.77 23.29
CA LEU A 64 -8.24 23.88 23.86
C LEU A 64 -9.60 23.94 23.14
N HIS A 65 -10.07 25.13 22.73
CA HIS A 65 -11.44 25.31 22.22
C HIS A 65 -11.57 26.32 21.08
N GLY A 66 -12.25 25.95 19.98
CA GLY A 66 -12.59 26.85 18.86
C GLY A 66 -11.83 26.60 17.55
N ASP A 67 -12.10 27.42 16.53
CA ASP A 67 -11.46 27.33 15.21
C ASP A 67 -10.21 28.24 15.17
N PHE A 68 -9.07 27.73 14.70
CA PHE A 68 -7.77 28.42 14.81
C PHE A 68 -6.88 28.26 13.58
N ALA A 69 -5.94 29.21 13.40
CA ALA A 69 -4.81 29.09 12.48
C ALA A 69 -3.50 29.43 13.21
N VAL A 70 -2.63 28.44 13.45
CA VAL A 70 -1.33 28.56 14.13
C VAL A 70 -0.22 28.60 13.08
N VAL A 71 0.76 29.49 13.25
CA VAL A 71 1.99 29.53 12.44
C VAL A 71 3.17 29.65 13.39
N ASP A 72 3.91 28.56 13.58
CA ASP A 72 5.15 28.54 14.34
C ASP A 72 6.36 28.59 13.40
N ASN A 73 7.37 29.37 13.79
CA ASN A 73 8.66 29.44 13.11
C ASN A 73 9.81 29.03 14.04
N GLY A 74 9.49 28.56 15.25
CA GLY A 74 10.41 27.91 16.17
C GLY A 74 10.91 26.57 15.63
N THR A 75 11.65 25.84 16.45
CA THR A 75 12.08 24.48 16.12
C THR A 75 11.93 23.62 17.36
N ASN A 76 11.54 22.36 17.18
CA ASN A 76 11.40 21.38 18.25
C ASN A 76 10.30 21.75 19.27
N ASP A 77 9.25 22.40 18.81
CA ASP A 77 8.09 22.78 19.61
C ASP A 77 7.01 21.69 19.59
N GLN A 78 6.15 21.63 20.60
CA GLN A 78 5.00 20.73 20.68
C GLN A 78 3.70 21.53 20.59
N ILE A 79 2.85 21.21 19.62
CA ILE A 79 1.60 21.93 19.37
C ILE A 79 0.42 20.97 19.53
N LEU A 80 -0.39 21.17 20.57
CA LEU A 80 -1.61 20.39 20.85
C LEU A 80 -2.86 21.15 20.38
N LEU A 81 -3.61 20.54 19.48
CA LEU A 81 -4.85 21.09 18.92
C LEU A 81 -6.09 20.65 19.71
N GLY A 82 -7.12 21.49 19.63
CA GLY A 82 -8.34 21.40 20.43
C GLY A 82 -9.54 20.84 19.67
N ASP A 83 -10.73 21.29 20.05
CA ASP A 83 -12.01 20.72 19.58
C ASP A 83 -12.65 21.40 18.35
N GLY A 84 -12.01 22.42 17.75
CA GLY A 84 -12.52 23.08 16.55
C GLY A 84 -11.67 22.82 15.31
N ASN A 85 -12.01 23.49 14.21
CA ASN A 85 -11.31 23.35 12.94
C ASN A 85 -9.99 24.12 12.98
N THR A 86 -8.88 23.45 12.68
CA THR A 86 -7.54 24.02 12.87
C THR A 86 -6.73 24.01 11.59
N SER A 87 -5.89 25.03 11.42
CA SER A 87 -4.80 25.06 10.45
C SER A 87 -3.49 25.31 11.21
N VAL A 88 -2.45 24.53 10.98
CA VAL A 88 -1.16 24.68 11.68
C VAL A 88 -0.03 24.62 10.69
N GLY A 89 0.86 25.60 10.72
CA GLY A 89 2.20 25.50 10.13
C GLY A 89 3.23 25.35 11.24
N GLY A 90 3.90 24.20 11.33
CA GLY A 90 5.00 23.96 12.27
C GLY A 90 6.36 24.27 11.68
N GLY A 91 7.36 24.48 12.56
CA GLY A 91 8.76 24.59 12.21
C GLY A 91 9.52 23.26 12.25
N VAL A 92 10.81 23.27 11.91
CA VAL A 92 11.64 22.06 11.82
C VAL A 92 11.69 21.34 13.17
N GLY A 93 11.46 20.03 13.20
CA GLY A 93 11.57 19.22 14.41
C GLY A 93 10.37 19.30 15.36
N ASP A 94 9.33 20.04 15.00
CA ASP A 94 8.14 20.19 15.81
C ASP A 94 7.33 18.88 15.90
N THR A 95 6.58 18.73 16.99
CA THR A 95 5.58 17.69 17.15
C THR A 95 4.18 18.30 17.13
N LEU A 96 3.38 17.92 16.14
CA LEU A 96 2.03 18.42 15.87
C LEU A 96 1.00 17.37 16.30
N PHE A 97 0.20 17.64 17.32
CA PHE A 97 -0.86 16.74 17.78
C PHE A 97 -2.25 17.26 17.38
N GLY A 98 -2.92 16.49 16.52
CA GLY A 98 -4.31 16.72 16.17
C GLY A 98 -5.25 16.58 17.38
N GLY A 99 -6.31 17.39 17.38
CA GLY A 99 -7.32 17.47 18.43
C GLY A 99 -8.59 16.68 18.13
N THR A 100 -9.70 17.09 18.73
CA THR A 100 -11.04 16.46 18.59
C THR A 100 -11.95 17.22 17.63
N GLY A 101 -11.44 18.21 16.90
CA GLY A 101 -12.21 19.02 15.97
C GLY A 101 -12.61 18.34 14.67
N GLY A 102 -13.53 18.97 13.93
CA GLY A 102 -14.18 18.37 12.75
C GLY A 102 -13.32 18.32 11.47
N ALA A 103 -12.44 19.30 11.26
CA ALA A 103 -11.48 19.33 10.14
C ALA A 103 -10.15 19.96 10.59
N GLN A 104 -9.03 19.30 10.31
CA GLN A 104 -7.71 19.75 10.74
C GLN A 104 -6.74 19.77 9.56
N PHE A 105 -6.05 20.89 9.37
CA PHE A 105 -5.03 21.09 8.36
C PHE A 105 -3.67 21.25 9.03
N LEU A 106 -2.75 20.32 8.76
CA LEU A 106 -1.43 20.26 9.38
C LEU A 106 -0.38 20.39 8.28
N ASP A 107 0.22 21.56 8.18
CA ASP A 107 1.31 21.88 7.26
C ASP A 107 2.64 21.72 8.00
N ALA A 108 3.37 20.66 7.62
CA ALA A 108 4.68 20.31 8.14
C ALA A 108 5.81 20.59 7.12
N HIS A 109 5.64 21.54 6.19
CA HIS A 109 6.54 21.77 5.04
C HIS A 109 8.03 22.00 5.36
N THR A 110 8.41 22.32 6.60
CA THR A 110 9.82 22.52 6.99
C THR A 110 10.61 21.22 7.21
N GLY A 111 9.95 20.05 7.21
CA GLY A 111 10.57 18.72 7.28
C GLY A 111 11.05 18.31 8.68
N ASN A 112 11.27 17.00 8.88
CA ASN A 112 11.60 16.32 10.14
C ASN A 112 10.63 16.58 11.30
N GLN A 113 9.34 16.75 11.03
CA GLN A 113 8.30 16.94 12.04
C GLN A 113 7.63 15.62 12.39
N ASP A 114 7.15 15.52 13.63
CA ASP A 114 6.33 14.41 14.12
C ASP A 114 4.86 14.83 14.15
N VAL A 115 4.05 14.33 13.24
CA VAL A 115 2.60 14.61 13.16
C VAL A 115 1.81 13.44 13.75
N VAL A 116 0.96 13.69 14.73
CA VAL A 116 0.04 12.71 15.31
C VAL A 116 -1.38 13.15 15.02
N LEU A 117 -2.13 12.37 14.23
CA LEU A 117 -3.51 12.72 13.91
C LEU A 117 -4.44 12.58 15.12
N GLY A 118 -5.46 13.44 15.15
CA GLY A 118 -6.41 13.56 16.25
C GLY A 118 -7.48 12.46 16.31
N SER A 119 -8.40 12.61 17.27
CA SER A 119 -9.40 11.59 17.61
C SER A 119 -10.80 11.83 17.04
N ALA A 120 -11.01 12.93 16.33
CA ALA A 120 -12.25 13.22 15.59
C ALA A 120 -11.96 14.06 14.34
N GLY A 121 -12.95 14.10 13.44
CA GLY A 121 -12.90 14.88 12.20
C GLY A 121 -11.97 14.36 11.11
N ASN A 122 -11.98 15.02 9.96
CA ASN A 122 -11.05 14.73 8.87
C ASN A 122 -9.73 15.49 9.08
N ALA A 123 -8.59 14.90 8.74
CA ALA A 123 -7.30 15.55 8.77
C ALA A 123 -6.69 15.65 7.36
N THR A 124 -6.07 16.77 7.04
CA THR A 124 -5.23 16.95 5.85
C THR A 124 -3.83 17.30 6.33
N VAL A 125 -2.84 16.52 5.91
CA VAL A 125 -1.43 16.72 6.23
C VAL A 125 -0.68 17.00 4.94
N PHE A 126 0.09 18.08 4.91
CA PHE A 126 1.09 18.32 3.89
C PHE A 126 2.46 18.29 4.57
N SER A 127 3.25 17.24 4.32
CA SER A 127 4.58 17.11 4.94
C SER A 127 5.67 17.81 4.14
N GLY A 128 6.71 18.22 4.87
CA GLY A 128 8.05 18.46 4.35
C GLY A 128 8.86 17.17 4.37
N GLY A 129 10.14 17.23 3.99
CA GLY A 129 10.95 16.01 3.86
C GLY A 129 11.35 15.41 5.20
N GLY A 130 11.14 14.10 5.35
CA GLY A 130 11.61 13.33 6.50
C GLY A 130 10.65 13.36 7.69
N ASP A 131 9.38 13.63 7.47
CA ASP A 131 8.38 13.73 8.54
C ASP A 131 7.92 12.35 9.00
N THR A 132 7.59 12.21 10.28
CA THR A 132 6.89 11.03 10.81
C THR A 132 5.43 11.37 11.03
N ILE A 133 4.52 10.68 10.34
CA ILE A 133 3.08 10.88 10.46
C ILE A 133 2.45 9.63 11.05
N SER A 134 1.71 9.78 12.14
CA SER A 134 1.03 8.69 12.84
C SER A 134 -0.49 8.84 12.80
N GLY A 135 -1.19 7.74 12.51
CA GLY A 135 -2.64 7.66 12.48
C GLY A 135 -3.30 7.96 13.83
N GLY A 136 -4.51 8.52 13.78
CA GLY A 136 -5.34 8.88 14.93
C GLY A 136 -6.64 8.07 14.97
N SER A 137 -7.43 8.21 16.05
CA SER A 137 -8.73 7.52 16.15
C SER A 137 -9.88 8.23 15.43
N GLY A 138 -9.58 9.33 14.71
CA GLY A 138 -10.54 10.21 14.04
C GLY A 138 -11.09 9.71 12.70
N GLY A 139 -11.60 10.66 11.91
CA GLY A 139 -12.21 10.46 10.59
C GLY A 139 -11.18 10.33 9.46
N ASN A 140 -11.49 10.84 8.27
CA ASN A 140 -10.67 10.57 7.09
C ASN A 140 -9.34 11.34 7.12
N ALA A 141 -8.24 10.72 6.74
CA ALA A 141 -6.94 11.38 6.58
C ALA A 141 -6.64 11.62 5.10
N THR A 142 -6.00 12.74 4.77
CA THR A 142 -5.44 13.03 3.44
C THR A 142 -3.99 13.45 3.67
N ILE A 143 -3.04 12.64 3.25
CA ILE A 143 -1.62 12.87 3.52
C ILE A 143 -0.91 13.03 2.19
N GLY A 144 -0.37 14.22 1.93
CA GLY A 144 0.52 14.50 0.80
C GLY A 144 1.96 14.56 1.27
N GLY A 145 2.78 13.62 0.77
CA GLY A 145 4.17 13.44 1.15
C GLY A 145 5.18 14.17 0.27
N VAL A 146 6.37 14.38 0.81
CA VAL A 146 7.59 14.55 0.00
C VAL A 146 8.62 13.49 0.42
N ALA A 147 9.83 13.55 -0.14
CA ALA A 147 10.81 12.48 0.01
C ALA A 147 11.19 12.22 1.49
N GLY A 148 11.18 10.95 1.90
CA GLY A 148 11.74 10.49 3.18
C GLY A 148 10.73 10.34 4.31
N ASP A 149 9.44 10.53 4.06
CA ASP A 149 8.42 10.48 5.11
C ASP A 149 8.15 9.06 5.61
N THR A 150 7.88 8.92 6.90
CA THR A 150 7.38 7.69 7.54
C THR A 150 5.93 7.89 7.94
N ILE A 151 5.01 7.25 7.22
CA ILE A 151 3.56 7.34 7.44
C ILE A 151 3.08 6.02 8.05
N ASN A 152 2.68 6.04 9.32
CA ASN A 152 2.19 4.86 10.03
C ASN A 152 0.74 5.05 10.50
N LEU A 153 -0.20 4.47 9.77
CA LEU A 153 -1.63 4.54 10.08
C LEU A 153 -2.12 3.37 10.94
N SER A 154 -1.26 2.41 11.30
CA SER A 154 -1.66 1.23 12.10
C SER A 154 -2.24 1.60 13.47
N GLY A 155 -1.91 2.78 14.01
CA GLY A 155 -2.52 3.30 15.24
C GLY A 155 -3.99 3.73 15.09
N SER A 156 -4.51 3.86 13.87
CA SER A 156 -5.88 4.28 13.64
C SER A 156 -6.88 3.22 14.08
N THR A 157 -7.74 3.62 15.02
CA THR A 157 -8.80 2.80 15.63
C THR A 157 -10.20 3.26 15.21
N GLY A 158 -10.30 4.31 14.40
CA GLY A 158 -11.54 4.83 13.83
C GLY A 158 -11.92 4.15 12.52
N ASN A 159 -13.18 4.29 12.10
CA ASN A 159 -13.65 3.82 10.78
C ASN A 159 -13.28 4.77 9.62
N GLY A 160 -12.36 5.72 9.85
CA GLY A 160 -11.99 6.75 8.87
C GLY A 160 -11.29 6.14 7.66
N PHE A 161 -11.64 6.60 6.47
CA PHE A 161 -10.92 6.31 5.23
C PHE A 161 -9.65 7.16 5.18
N ALA A 162 -8.47 6.56 5.06
CA ALA A 162 -7.25 7.31 4.79
C ALA A 162 -6.94 7.34 3.29
N PHE A 163 -6.66 8.54 2.77
CA PHE A 163 -6.02 8.76 1.49
C PHE A 163 -4.56 9.15 1.74
N VAL A 164 -3.62 8.37 1.23
CA VAL A 164 -2.20 8.69 1.25
C VAL A 164 -1.72 8.87 -0.17
N ASP A 165 -0.99 9.95 -0.42
CA ASP A 165 -0.37 10.25 -1.69
C ASP A 165 1.10 10.63 -1.46
N GLY A 166 1.99 9.64 -1.60
CA GLY A 166 3.44 9.77 -1.36
C GLY A 166 4.13 10.72 -2.36
N HIS A 167 3.55 10.91 -3.55
CA HIS A 167 4.04 11.74 -4.66
C HIS A 167 5.51 11.50 -5.09
N LEU A 168 6.49 11.96 -4.31
CA LEU A 168 7.89 12.07 -4.70
C LEU A 168 8.85 11.57 -3.64
N GLY A 169 9.89 10.86 -4.10
CA GLY A 169 10.92 10.28 -3.24
C GLY A 169 10.42 9.01 -2.56
N ASN A 170 11.25 8.48 -1.67
CA ASN A 170 10.99 7.19 -1.04
C ASN A 170 10.34 7.41 0.33
N GLN A 171 9.12 6.94 0.51
CA GLN A 171 8.37 6.91 1.75
C GLN A 171 8.35 5.50 2.35
N LEU A 172 8.17 5.44 3.67
CA LEU A 172 7.72 4.22 4.36
C LEU A 172 6.26 4.41 4.75
N ILE A 173 5.35 3.65 4.14
CA ILE A 173 3.90 3.76 4.37
C ILE A 173 3.38 2.47 4.98
N VAL A 174 2.65 2.58 6.08
CA VAL A 174 1.93 1.46 6.72
C VAL A 174 0.45 1.83 6.82
N GLY A 175 -0.40 1.00 6.21
CA GLY A 175 -1.85 1.11 6.20
C GLY A 175 -2.49 1.01 7.58
N GLY A 176 -3.77 1.37 7.65
CA GLY A 176 -4.52 1.46 8.89
C GLY A 176 -5.09 0.12 9.36
N ASN A 177 -5.29 -0.03 10.67
CA ASN A 177 -5.94 -1.22 11.23
C ASN A 177 -7.47 -1.23 11.06
N SER A 178 -8.05 -0.12 10.60
CA SER A 178 -9.49 0.09 10.44
C SER A 178 -9.74 1.11 9.34
N GLY A 179 -10.95 1.07 8.76
CA GLY A 179 -11.29 1.89 7.60
C GLY A 179 -10.66 1.38 6.31
N SER A 180 -11.38 1.52 5.20
CA SER A 180 -10.79 1.21 3.89
C SER A 180 -9.85 2.32 3.48
N ASN A 181 -8.59 2.00 3.20
CA ASN A 181 -7.59 3.00 2.85
C ASN A 181 -7.31 3.00 1.35
N LEU A 182 -6.97 4.17 0.82
CA LEU A 182 -6.47 4.37 -0.53
C LEU A 182 -5.05 4.94 -0.40
N ILE A 183 -4.07 4.15 -0.79
CA ILE A 183 -2.65 4.50 -0.68
C ILE A 183 -2.10 4.56 -2.11
N TRP A 184 -1.53 5.70 -2.50
CA TRP A 184 -0.78 5.86 -3.73
C TRP A 184 0.67 6.21 -3.38
N GLY A 185 1.60 5.35 -3.74
CA GLY A 185 3.04 5.56 -3.57
C GLY A 185 3.63 6.55 -4.57
N GLY A 186 4.74 7.16 -4.16
CA GLY A 186 5.76 7.71 -5.05
C GLY A 186 6.80 6.65 -5.41
N ALA A 187 7.77 7.00 -6.26
CA ALA A 187 8.76 6.04 -6.76
C ALA A 187 9.79 5.63 -5.71
N GLY A 188 9.94 4.31 -5.51
CA GLY A 188 10.89 3.73 -4.58
C GLY A 188 10.36 3.59 -3.16
N ASP A 189 9.04 3.62 -3.00
CA ASP A 189 8.36 3.54 -1.72
C ASP A 189 8.38 2.12 -1.16
N THR A 190 8.32 2.03 0.17
CA THR A 190 8.00 0.78 0.87
C THR A 190 6.62 0.91 1.47
N ILE A 191 5.67 0.15 0.95
CA ILE A 191 4.26 0.21 1.32
C ILE A 191 3.85 -1.13 1.94
N ALA A 192 3.30 -1.08 3.14
CA ALA A 192 2.69 -2.22 3.80
C ALA A 192 1.19 -1.92 4.04
N GLY A 193 0.33 -2.83 3.64
CA GLY A 193 -1.08 -2.82 4.02
C GLY A 193 -1.26 -3.00 5.53
N GLY A 194 -2.46 -2.69 6.00
CA GLY A 194 -2.82 -2.68 7.41
C GLY A 194 -3.67 -3.88 7.84
N GLY A 195 -4.70 -3.56 8.62
CA GLY A 195 -5.55 -4.54 9.30
C GLY A 195 -6.59 -5.19 8.40
N ALA A 196 -7.70 -5.63 8.98
CA ALA A 196 -8.69 -6.46 8.31
C ALA A 196 -9.62 -5.71 7.34
N ALA A 197 -9.45 -4.39 7.20
CA ALA A 197 -10.27 -3.58 6.30
C ALA A 197 -9.74 -3.70 4.87
N ALA A 198 -10.61 -3.51 3.87
CA ALA A 198 -10.19 -3.57 2.48
C ALA A 198 -9.36 -2.34 2.10
N GLU A 199 -8.21 -2.52 1.47
CA GLU A 199 -7.32 -1.43 1.05
C GLU A 199 -7.10 -1.44 -0.46
N THR A 200 -6.92 -0.25 -1.03
CA THR A 200 -6.42 -0.07 -2.38
C THR A 200 -5.03 0.54 -2.31
N ILE A 201 -4.05 -0.15 -2.88
CA ILE A 201 -2.65 0.25 -2.86
C ILE A 201 -2.18 0.38 -4.30
N GLY A 202 -1.88 1.59 -4.73
CA GLY A 202 -1.24 1.86 -6.01
C GLY A 202 0.25 2.13 -5.81
N GLY A 203 1.08 1.46 -6.59
CA GLY A 203 2.52 1.70 -6.61
C GLY A 203 3.02 2.12 -7.98
N VAL A 204 4.21 2.70 -8.00
CA VAL A 204 4.94 3.10 -9.19
C VAL A 204 6.30 2.39 -9.23
N ALA A 205 7.10 2.66 -10.26
CA ALA A 205 8.34 1.92 -10.48
C ALA A 205 9.30 1.99 -9.28
N GLY A 206 9.82 0.83 -8.87
CA GLY A 206 10.76 0.68 -7.76
C GLY A 206 10.13 0.42 -6.41
N ASP A 207 8.80 0.40 -6.31
CA ASP A 207 8.11 0.21 -5.04
C ASP A 207 8.20 -1.23 -4.54
N THR A 208 8.29 -1.37 -3.22
CA THR A 208 8.09 -2.63 -2.51
C THR A 208 6.75 -2.57 -1.80
N ILE A 209 5.80 -3.40 -2.24
CA ILE A 209 4.44 -3.42 -1.73
C ILE A 209 4.19 -4.76 -1.03
N THR A 210 3.67 -4.73 0.19
CA THR A 210 3.17 -5.90 0.91
C THR A 210 1.72 -5.66 1.29
N GLY A 211 0.81 -6.58 0.96
CA GLY A 211 -0.60 -6.52 1.35
C GLY A 211 -0.82 -6.67 2.86
N GLY A 212 -2.08 -6.50 3.28
CA GLY A 212 -2.50 -6.50 4.67
C GLY A 212 -3.08 -7.83 5.12
N THR A 213 -4.11 -7.76 5.95
CA THR A 213 -4.92 -8.92 6.41
C THR A 213 -6.37 -8.84 5.93
N GLY A 214 -6.72 -7.78 5.21
CA GLY A 214 -8.05 -7.52 4.67
C GLY A 214 -8.15 -7.96 3.22
N ASN A 215 -9.15 -7.48 2.51
CA ASN A 215 -9.22 -7.71 1.07
C ASN A 215 -8.48 -6.58 0.36
N GLU A 216 -7.37 -6.87 -0.28
CA GLU A 216 -6.58 -5.85 -0.97
C GLU A 216 -6.80 -5.82 -2.48
N PHE A 217 -6.83 -4.61 -3.03
CA PHE A 217 -6.59 -4.35 -4.44
C PHE A 217 -5.24 -3.64 -4.58
N ILE A 218 -4.28 -4.28 -5.24
CA ILE A 218 -2.94 -3.74 -5.47
C ILE A 218 -2.77 -3.44 -6.96
N ASP A 219 -2.53 -2.18 -7.30
CA ASP A 219 -2.26 -1.69 -8.65
C ASP A 219 -0.78 -1.35 -8.81
N GLY A 220 -0.03 -2.29 -9.41
CA GLY A 220 1.36 -2.15 -9.82
C GLY A 220 1.52 -1.84 -11.32
N SER A 221 0.45 -1.45 -12.03
CA SER A 221 0.43 -1.37 -13.50
C SER A 221 1.51 -0.50 -14.18
N LEU A 222 2.27 0.28 -13.40
CA LEU A 222 3.39 1.08 -13.89
C LEU A 222 4.72 0.32 -14.04
N GLY A 223 4.82 -0.91 -13.53
CA GLY A 223 5.93 -1.83 -13.73
C GLY A 223 7.20 -1.55 -12.91
N GLY A 224 8.01 -2.58 -12.72
CA GLY A 224 9.25 -2.56 -11.95
C GLY A 224 9.06 -2.59 -10.43
N GLN A 225 7.97 -3.17 -9.93
CA GLN A 225 7.68 -3.31 -8.51
C GLN A 225 8.02 -4.71 -7.97
N SER A 226 8.22 -4.77 -6.65
CA SER A 226 8.16 -6.01 -5.88
C SER A 226 6.89 -6.03 -5.06
N ILE A 227 5.96 -6.93 -5.41
CA ILE A 227 4.63 -7.00 -4.80
C ILE A 227 4.47 -8.34 -4.10
N THR A 228 4.10 -8.31 -2.83
CA THR A 228 3.61 -9.46 -2.08
C THR A 228 2.18 -9.18 -1.64
N GLY A 229 1.25 -10.09 -1.91
CA GLY A 229 -0.13 -10.01 -1.44
C GLY A 229 -0.25 -10.10 0.08
N GLY A 230 -1.48 -10.04 0.57
CA GLY A 230 -1.79 -10.11 1.98
C GLY A 230 -1.54 -11.48 2.61
N SER A 231 -1.65 -11.49 3.94
CA SER A 231 -1.56 -12.71 4.74
C SER A 231 -2.91 -13.40 4.99
N ALA A 232 -4.01 -12.71 4.67
CA ALA A 232 -5.39 -13.15 4.79
C ALA A 232 -6.26 -12.24 3.91
N GLY A 233 -7.51 -12.66 3.65
CA GLY A 233 -8.43 -11.93 2.79
C GLY A 233 -8.51 -12.52 1.38
N ASN A 234 -9.12 -11.79 0.46
CA ASN A 234 -9.00 -12.05 -0.97
C ASN A 234 -8.32 -10.86 -1.62
N GLU A 235 -7.35 -11.14 -2.47
CA GLU A 235 -6.46 -10.14 -3.05
C GLU A 235 -6.64 -10.10 -4.57
N THR A 236 -6.59 -8.90 -5.13
CA THR A 236 -6.46 -8.69 -6.58
C THR A 236 -5.24 -7.84 -6.82
N ILE A 237 -4.31 -8.34 -7.62
CA ILE A 237 -3.04 -7.69 -7.93
C ILE A 237 -2.96 -7.52 -9.45
N TRP A 238 -2.79 -6.29 -9.91
CA TRP A 238 -2.49 -5.97 -11.31
C TRP A 238 -1.04 -5.54 -11.42
N GLY A 239 -0.24 -6.35 -12.10
CA GLY A 239 1.15 -6.06 -12.43
C GLY A 239 1.27 -5.12 -13.61
N GLY A 240 2.42 -4.46 -13.67
CA GLY A 240 2.98 -3.83 -14.85
C GLY A 240 4.25 -4.57 -15.31
N PRO A 241 4.87 -4.15 -16.42
CA PRO A 241 5.98 -4.88 -17.00
C PRO A 241 7.20 -5.00 -16.08
N GLY A 242 7.73 -6.21 -15.93
CA GLY A 242 8.97 -6.49 -15.20
C GLY A 242 8.78 -6.60 -13.69
N ASP A 243 7.56 -6.91 -13.24
CA ASP A 243 7.24 -7.04 -11.83
C ASP A 243 7.65 -8.39 -11.25
N THR A 244 7.90 -8.41 -9.95
CA THR A 244 7.94 -9.65 -9.17
C THR A 244 6.75 -9.67 -8.24
N ILE A 245 5.79 -10.56 -8.51
CA ILE A 245 4.52 -10.65 -7.80
C ILE A 245 4.39 -12.00 -7.11
N ASN A 246 4.17 -11.98 -5.79
CA ASN A 246 3.80 -13.13 -4.99
C ASN A 246 2.41 -12.90 -4.39
N GLY A 247 1.47 -13.82 -4.58
CA GLY A 247 0.11 -13.74 -4.06
C GLY A 247 0.00 -13.78 -2.54
N GLY A 248 1.08 -14.13 -1.83
CA GLY A 248 1.09 -14.19 -0.37
C GLY A 248 0.37 -15.42 0.18
N THR A 249 -0.28 -15.26 1.32
CA THR A 249 -0.98 -16.36 2.02
C THR A 249 -2.47 -16.14 2.18
N GLY A 250 -3.03 -15.16 1.48
CA GLY A 250 -4.46 -14.90 1.41
C GLY A 250 -5.29 -16.09 0.92
N ALA A 251 -6.61 -16.00 1.03
CA ALA A 251 -7.52 -17.10 0.74
C ALA A 251 -7.69 -17.33 -0.77
N ASN A 252 -7.94 -16.25 -1.53
CA ASN A 252 -8.00 -16.28 -2.99
C ASN A 252 -7.25 -15.08 -3.55
N VAL A 253 -6.30 -15.35 -4.44
CA VAL A 253 -5.48 -14.32 -5.09
C VAL A 253 -5.81 -14.30 -6.58
N THR A 254 -6.06 -13.11 -7.12
CA THR A 254 -6.13 -12.87 -8.57
C THR A 254 -4.91 -12.04 -8.97
N ILE A 255 -4.09 -12.54 -9.87
CA ILE A 255 -2.92 -11.83 -10.39
C ILE A 255 -3.10 -11.66 -11.90
N GLY A 256 -3.13 -10.41 -12.36
CA GLY A 256 -2.93 -10.09 -13.78
C GLY A 256 -1.49 -9.61 -13.95
N GLY A 257 -0.70 -10.30 -14.76
CA GLY A 257 0.67 -9.93 -15.09
C GLY A 257 0.77 -9.12 -16.38
N ALA A 258 2.00 -8.74 -16.70
CA ALA A 258 2.41 -8.10 -17.93
C ALA A 258 3.78 -8.64 -18.36
N ALA A 259 4.29 -8.14 -19.49
CA ALA A 259 5.49 -8.67 -20.12
C ALA A 259 6.71 -8.65 -19.19
N GLY A 260 7.34 -9.82 -19.02
CA GLY A 260 8.59 -9.97 -18.26
C GLY A 260 8.40 -10.21 -16.76
N ASP A 261 7.16 -10.43 -16.31
CA ASP A 261 6.87 -10.63 -14.90
C ASP A 261 7.30 -12.00 -14.37
N THR A 262 7.59 -12.05 -13.08
CA THR A 262 7.66 -13.28 -12.29
C THR A 262 6.45 -13.34 -11.37
N LEU A 263 5.57 -14.31 -11.59
CA LEU A 263 4.31 -14.45 -10.87
C LEU A 263 4.32 -15.71 -10.01
N THR A 264 3.92 -15.61 -8.75
CA THR A 264 3.73 -16.76 -7.85
C THR A 264 2.36 -16.67 -7.18
N GLY A 265 1.53 -17.70 -7.30
CA GLY A 265 0.17 -17.71 -6.74
C GLY A 265 0.12 -17.74 -5.21
N GLY A 266 1.20 -18.14 -4.55
CA GLY A 266 1.29 -18.20 -3.09
C GLY A 266 0.67 -19.47 -2.50
N SER A 267 0.22 -19.42 -1.24
CA SER A 267 -0.36 -20.59 -0.57
C SER A 267 -1.88 -20.71 -0.71
N GLY A 268 -2.55 -19.61 -1.05
CA GLY A 268 -4.00 -19.56 -1.29
C GLY A 268 -4.40 -20.16 -2.63
N ASN A 269 -5.71 -20.21 -2.91
CA ASN A 269 -6.14 -20.51 -4.28
C ASN A 269 -5.82 -19.31 -5.17
N ALA A 270 -5.34 -19.56 -6.38
CA ALA A 270 -4.88 -18.49 -7.24
C ALA A 270 -5.53 -18.52 -8.63
N PHE A 271 -5.84 -17.36 -9.16
CA PHE A 271 -6.08 -17.13 -10.57
C PHE A 271 -4.93 -16.27 -11.09
N LEU A 272 -4.17 -16.79 -12.04
CA LEU A 272 -3.02 -16.12 -12.64
C LEU A 272 -3.29 -15.95 -14.12
N ASP A 273 -3.35 -14.71 -14.59
CA ASP A 273 -3.37 -14.36 -16.00
C ASP A 273 -2.05 -13.68 -16.32
N ALA A 274 -1.15 -14.37 -17.01
CA ALA A 274 0.17 -13.84 -17.34
C ALA A 274 0.13 -12.80 -18.47
N ASP A 275 -1.03 -12.65 -19.14
CA ASP A 275 -1.23 -11.77 -20.29
C ASP A 275 -0.12 -11.92 -21.35
N HIS A 276 0.23 -10.88 -22.11
CA HIS A 276 1.20 -10.98 -23.20
C HIS A 276 2.65 -10.86 -22.71
N GLY A 277 3.56 -11.59 -23.36
CA GLY A 277 4.99 -11.51 -23.10
C GLY A 277 5.56 -12.88 -22.79
N ASN A 278 6.78 -12.91 -22.26
CA ASN A 278 7.33 -14.13 -21.69
C ASN A 278 7.42 -13.92 -20.17
N GLN A 279 6.73 -14.77 -19.41
CA GLN A 279 6.64 -14.71 -17.96
C GLN A 279 7.16 -15.99 -17.32
N SER A 280 7.58 -15.88 -16.06
CA SER A 280 7.84 -17.02 -15.19
C SER A 280 6.68 -17.15 -14.20
N VAL A 281 5.88 -18.20 -14.31
CA VAL A 281 4.65 -18.37 -13.53
C VAL A 281 4.75 -19.61 -12.63
N VAL A 282 4.47 -19.46 -11.35
CA VAL A 282 4.42 -20.56 -10.38
C VAL A 282 3.04 -20.61 -9.72
N GLY A 283 2.32 -21.72 -9.86
CA GLY A 283 0.98 -21.88 -9.32
C GLY A 283 0.90 -21.79 -7.79
N GLY A 284 1.95 -22.21 -7.08
CA GLY A 284 1.99 -22.19 -5.62
C GLY A 284 1.45 -23.48 -4.98
N SER A 285 1.10 -23.46 -3.69
CA SER A 285 0.66 -24.69 -2.97
C SER A 285 -0.87 -24.87 -2.91
N GLY A 286 -1.63 -23.81 -3.19
CA GLY A 286 -3.08 -23.87 -3.30
C GLY A 286 -3.52 -24.38 -4.67
N ASN A 287 -4.84 -24.37 -4.91
CA ASN A 287 -5.36 -24.70 -6.25
C ASN A 287 -5.28 -23.47 -7.14
N SER A 288 -4.81 -23.65 -8.36
CA SER A 288 -4.53 -22.52 -9.25
C SER A 288 -5.18 -22.70 -10.62
N THR A 289 -5.69 -21.61 -11.18
CA THR A 289 -6.02 -21.49 -12.60
C THR A 289 -4.99 -20.57 -13.21
N ILE A 290 -4.27 -21.04 -14.21
CA ILE A 290 -3.19 -20.32 -14.86
C ILE A 290 -3.53 -20.17 -16.34
N TRP A 291 -3.64 -18.92 -16.79
CA TRP A 291 -3.67 -18.55 -18.19
C TRP A 291 -2.32 -17.94 -18.53
N GLY A 292 -1.49 -18.72 -19.20
CA GLY A 292 -0.27 -18.24 -19.80
C GLY A 292 -0.51 -17.67 -21.19
N ALA A 293 0.59 -17.23 -21.78
CA ALA A 293 0.69 -16.87 -23.17
C ALA A 293 2.01 -17.37 -23.78
N SER A 294 2.21 -16.93 -25.02
CA SER A 294 3.38 -17.24 -25.84
C SER A 294 4.71 -17.05 -25.13
N GLY A 295 5.43 -18.13 -24.91
CA GLY A 295 6.81 -18.07 -24.41
C GLY A 295 6.93 -18.15 -22.89
N ASP A 296 5.82 -18.38 -22.20
CA ASP A 296 5.81 -18.53 -20.75
C ASP A 296 6.48 -19.82 -20.29
N THR A 297 7.12 -19.73 -19.13
CA THR A 297 7.54 -20.89 -18.35
C THR A 297 6.62 -21.01 -17.14
N ILE A 298 5.86 -22.09 -17.08
CA ILE A 298 4.84 -22.31 -16.07
C ILE A 298 5.19 -23.53 -15.24
N GLN A 299 5.30 -23.35 -13.93
CA GLN A 299 5.26 -24.41 -12.94
C GLN A 299 3.86 -24.46 -12.34
N GLY A 300 3.26 -25.65 -12.33
CA GLY A 300 1.93 -25.89 -11.80
C GLY A 300 1.85 -25.81 -10.28
N ALA A 301 0.96 -26.61 -9.70
CA ALA A 301 0.77 -26.63 -8.26
C ALA A 301 1.84 -27.47 -7.56
N SER A 302 2.06 -27.16 -6.28
CA SER A 302 2.93 -27.91 -5.39
C SER A 302 2.12 -28.53 -4.24
N GLY A 303 2.72 -29.46 -3.50
CA GLY A 303 2.07 -30.09 -2.35
C GLY A 303 0.81 -30.87 -2.74
N SER A 304 -0.32 -30.55 -2.11
CA SER A 304 -1.63 -31.15 -2.41
C SER A 304 -2.49 -30.31 -3.37
N GLY A 305 -1.95 -29.21 -3.89
CA GLY A 305 -2.66 -28.32 -4.81
C GLY A 305 -2.88 -28.95 -6.20
N GLN A 306 -3.79 -28.34 -6.96
CA GLN A 306 -4.05 -28.66 -8.35
C GLN A 306 -3.93 -27.41 -9.22
N ALA A 307 -3.21 -27.46 -10.35
CA ALA A 307 -3.23 -26.39 -11.33
C ALA A 307 -4.04 -26.77 -12.58
N GLN A 308 -4.89 -25.85 -13.04
CA GLN A 308 -5.50 -25.88 -14.37
C GLN A 308 -4.76 -24.87 -15.24
N ILE A 309 -4.08 -25.35 -16.28
CA ILE A 309 -3.15 -24.56 -17.09
C ILE A 309 -3.71 -24.47 -18.52
N GLY A 310 -3.78 -23.25 -19.03
CA GLY A 310 -3.96 -22.94 -20.44
C GLY A 310 -2.77 -22.12 -20.94
N PHE A 311 -2.22 -22.46 -22.10
CA PHE A 311 -1.09 -21.77 -22.73
C PHE A 311 -1.50 -20.64 -23.68
N GLY A 312 -2.80 -20.48 -23.92
CA GLY A 312 -3.32 -19.40 -24.74
C GLY A 312 -3.26 -19.71 -26.23
N ALA A 313 -3.97 -18.94 -27.05
CA ALA A 313 -4.35 -19.36 -28.41
C ALA A 313 -3.23 -19.31 -29.47
N THR A 314 -2.06 -18.74 -29.17
CA THR A 314 -0.99 -18.55 -30.16
C THR A 314 -0.04 -19.73 -30.27
N HIS A 315 0.11 -20.55 -29.22
CA HIS A 315 0.90 -21.79 -29.17
C HIS A 315 2.28 -21.64 -29.81
N THR A 316 3.07 -20.70 -29.30
CA THR A 316 4.31 -20.24 -29.96
C THR A 316 5.60 -20.66 -29.26
N SER A 317 5.51 -21.40 -28.15
CA SER A 317 6.54 -22.21 -27.48
C SER A 317 6.53 -21.99 -25.97
N GLU A 318 5.54 -22.58 -25.32
CA GLU A 318 5.31 -22.52 -23.89
C GLU A 318 5.99 -23.71 -23.21
N THR A 319 6.50 -23.50 -22.00
CA THR A 319 7.22 -24.52 -21.24
C THR A 319 6.49 -24.84 -19.95
N LEU A 320 6.09 -26.10 -19.80
CA LEU A 320 5.71 -26.63 -18.49
C LEU A 320 6.98 -27.07 -17.75
N TRP A 321 7.28 -26.41 -16.65
CA TRP A 321 8.46 -26.67 -15.83
C TRP A 321 8.07 -27.43 -14.55
N ASP A 322 8.77 -28.52 -14.28
CA ASP A 322 8.79 -29.16 -12.96
C ASP A 322 10.21 -29.10 -12.39
N ASP A 323 10.33 -28.61 -11.16
CA ASP A 323 11.60 -28.41 -10.45
C ASP A 323 12.06 -29.66 -9.68
N GLY A 324 11.33 -30.78 -9.79
CA GLY A 324 11.59 -32.03 -9.09
C GLY A 324 11.13 -32.04 -7.64
N THR A 325 10.57 -30.93 -7.14
CA THR A 325 10.06 -30.78 -5.76
C THR A 325 8.56 -30.54 -5.70
N ALA A 326 7.95 -30.00 -6.75
CA ALA A 326 6.52 -29.79 -6.86
C ALA A 326 5.75 -31.13 -6.98
N THR A 327 5.01 -31.50 -5.94
CA THR A 327 4.25 -32.76 -5.91
C THR A 327 2.78 -32.64 -6.33
N GLY A 328 2.39 -31.56 -7.00
CA GLY A 328 1.00 -31.26 -7.32
C GLY A 328 0.39 -32.13 -8.42
N GLN A 329 -0.89 -31.88 -8.69
CA GLN A 329 -1.64 -32.52 -9.78
C GLN A 329 -2.10 -31.47 -10.79
N ASP A 330 -1.50 -31.48 -11.97
CA ASP A 330 -1.72 -30.45 -12.96
C ASP A 330 -2.52 -30.98 -14.15
N THR A 331 -3.35 -30.10 -14.71
CA THR A 331 -4.13 -30.35 -15.92
C THR A 331 -3.83 -29.28 -16.95
N VAL A 332 -3.33 -29.66 -18.12
CA VAL A 332 -3.07 -28.76 -19.24
C VAL A 332 -4.13 -28.95 -20.31
N SER A 333 -4.83 -27.88 -20.68
CA SER A 333 -6.03 -27.96 -21.51
C SER A 333 -5.78 -27.86 -23.02
N ASP A 334 -4.66 -27.28 -23.44
CA ASP A 334 -4.38 -26.86 -24.81
C ASP A 334 -2.90 -27.08 -25.21
N PHE A 335 -2.28 -28.15 -24.72
CA PHE A 335 -0.88 -28.49 -25.02
C PHE A 335 -0.68 -28.89 -26.50
N HIS A 336 0.26 -28.25 -27.18
CA HIS A 336 0.64 -28.49 -28.57
C HIS A 336 2.03 -29.12 -28.68
N THR A 337 2.09 -30.42 -28.99
CA THR A 337 3.35 -31.19 -29.06
C THR A 337 4.36 -30.71 -30.11
N ALA A 338 3.94 -29.84 -31.04
CA ALA A 338 4.81 -29.28 -32.07
C ALA A 338 5.60 -28.05 -31.59
N THR A 339 5.15 -27.39 -30.52
CA THR A 339 5.63 -26.06 -30.09
C THR A 339 5.95 -26.03 -28.61
N ASP A 340 5.18 -26.74 -27.80
CA ASP A 340 5.22 -26.66 -26.36
C ASP A 340 6.17 -27.73 -25.81
N HIS A 341 6.77 -27.43 -24.66
CA HIS A 341 7.81 -28.25 -24.07
C HIS A 341 7.49 -28.62 -22.63
N ILE A 342 7.98 -29.78 -22.21
CA ILE A 342 8.02 -30.19 -20.82
C ILE A 342 9.49 -30.17 -20.41
N SER A 343 9.80 -29.41 -19.37
CA SER A 343 11.15 -29.28 -18.83
C SER A 343 11.18 -29.84 -17.41
N LEU A 344 11.95 -30.91 -17.20
CA LEU A 344 12.09 -31.57 -15.90
C LEU A 344 13.45 -31.29 -15.29
N ALA A 345 13.50 -31.12 -13.98
CA ALA A 345 14.76 -30.93 -13.27
C ALA A 345 15.71 -32.14 -13.43
N ALA A 346 17.01 -31.89 -13.32
CA ALA A 346 18.03 -32.93 -13.36
C ALA A 346 17.74 -34.07 -12.37
N GLY A 347 17.57 -35.29 -12.90
CA GLY A 347 17.31 -36.51 -12.11
C GLY A 347 15.83 -36.85 -11.92
N GLU A 348 14.92 -35.95 -12.30
CA GLU A 348 13.50 -36.24 -12.38
C GLU A 348 13.17 -37.00 -13.67
N ASN A 349 12.27 -37.97 -13.61
CA ASN A 349 11.91 -38.79 -14.76
C ASN A 349 10.41 -39.09 -14.80
N VAL A 350 9.88 -39.27 -16.01
CA VAL A 350 8.56 -39.88 -16.19
C VAL A 350 8.62 -41.35 -15.81
N THR A 351 7.87 -41.74 -14.79
CA THR A 351 7.80 -43.12 -14.27
C THR A 351 6.64 -43.91 -14.86
N SER A 352 5.57 -43.23 -15.24
CA SER A 352 4.41 -43.84 -15.90
C SER A 352 3.76 -42.88 -16.90
N SER A 353 3.15 -43.42 -17.95
CA SER A 353 2.33 -42.67 -18.89
C SER A 353 1.16 -43.53 -19.38
N GLN A 354 -0.03 -42.93 -19.45
CA GLN A 354 -1.26 -43.65 -19.79
C GLN A 354 -2.32 -42.73 -20.41
N VAL A 355 -3.21 -43.30 -21.21
CA VAL A 355 -4.43 -42.61 -21.64
C VAL A 355 -5.50 -42.78 -20.56
N VAL A 356 -6.02 -41.66 -20.05
CA VAL A 356 -7.06 -41.61 -19.02
C VAL A 356 -8.33 -40.97 -19.58
N GLY A 357 -9.50 -41.44 -19.12
CA GLY A 357 -10.80 -40.90 -19.56
C GLY A 357 -11.12 -41.04 -21.06
N GLY A 358 -10.28 -41.72 -21.83
CA GLY A 358 -10.44 -41.94 -23.28
C GLY A 358 -10.03 -40.76 -24.17
N ASN A 359 -9.61 -39.62 -23.61
CA ASN A 359 -9.23 -38.42 -24.37
C ASN A 359 -8.17 -37.53 -23.69
N SER A 360 -7.45 -38.08 -22.72
CA SER A 360 -6.36 -37.36 -22.04
C SER A 360 -5.16 -38.26 -21.87
N VAL A 361 -3.96 -37.70 -21.94
CA VAL A 361 -2.71 -38.38 -21.56
C VAL A 361 -2.33 -37.92 -20.16
N GLN A 362 -2.09 -38.84 -19.25
CA GLN A 362 -1.51 -38.54 -17.94
C GLN A 362 -0.10 -39.12 -17.85
N ILE A 363 0.83 -38.31 -17.39
CA ILE A 363 2.17 -38.74 -16.99
C ILE A 363 2.32 -38.65 -15.47
N THR A 364 3.12 -39.55 -14.90
CA THR A 364 3.52 -39.52 -13.49
C THR A 364 5.02 -39.34 -13.40
N LEU A 365 5.47 -38.39 -12.59
CA LEU A 365 6.88 -38.09 -12.41
C LEU A 365 7.46 -38.85 -11.21
N SER A 366 8.78 -38.85 -11.08
CA SER A 366 9.49 -39.62 -10.05
C SER A 366 9.28 -39.10 -8.63
N ASN A 367 8.88 -37.84 -8.47
CA ASN A 367 8.46 -37.25 -7.20
C ASN A 367 7.00 -37.58 -6.83
N GLY A 368 6.26 -38.26 -7.72
CA GLY A 368 4.86 -38.64 -7.54
C GLY A 368 3.84 -37.62 -8.06
N SER A 369 4.27 -36.45 -8.56
CA SER A 369 3.40 -35.48 -9.23
C SER A 369 2.82 -36.07 -10.51
N THR A 370 1.70 -35.51 -10.96
CA THR A 370 1.07 -35.94 -12.22
C THR A 370 0.68 -34.75 -13.06
N ILE A 371 0.86 -34.90 -14.37
CA ILE A 371 0.45 -33.91 -15.36
C ILE A 371 -0.50 -34.58 -16.34
N THR A 372 -1.70 -34.00 -16.49
CA THR A 372 -2.76 -34.52 -17.36
C THR A 372 -2.98 -33.57 -18.53
N PHE A 373 -2.65 -34.02 -19.73
CA PHE A 373 -2.87 -33.29 -20.98
C PHE A 373 -4.22 -33.68 -21.57
N VAL A 374 -5.14 -32.72 -21.63
CA VAL A 374 -6.51 -32.93 -22.12
C VAL A 374 -6.55 -32.78 -23.63
N GLY A 375 -7.42 -33.55 -24.30
CA GLY A 375 -7.67 -33.40 -25.74
C GLY A 375 -6.69 -34.18 -26.62
N THR A 376 -5.83 -35.01 -26.02
CA THR A 376 -4.87 -35.85 -26.75
C THR A 376 -4.86 -37.28 -26.23
N THR A 377 -4.49 -38.21 -27.12
CA THR A 377 -4.20 -39.61 -26.80
C THR A 377 -2.79 -40.02 -27.25
N ASP A 378 -2.02 -39.08 -27.81
CA ASP A 378 -0.68 -39.31 -28.34
C ASP A 378 0.36 -39.24 -27.23
N VAL A 379 0.52 -40.36 -26.52
CA VAL A 379 1.53 -40.51 -25.48
C VAL A 379 2.94 -40.30 -26.02
N GLY A 380 3.24 -40.80 -27.24
CA GLY A 380 4.56 -40.69 -27.83
C GLY A 380 4.93 -39.25 -28.17
N GLY A 381 3.97 -38.48 -28.69
CA GLY A 381 4.11 -37.04 -28.93
C GLY A 381 4.40 -36.26 -27.66
N ILE A 382 3.65 -36.52 -26.57
CA ILE A 382 3.88 -35.89 -25.27
C ILE A 382 5.26 -36.24 -24.70
N LEU A 383 5.66 -37.52 -24.71
CA LEU A 383 6.98 -37.90 -24.20
C LEU A 383 8.12 -37.36 -25.08
N GLY A 384 7.86 -37.09 -26.35
CA GLY A 384 8.82 -36.49 -27.29
C GLY A 384 9.13 -35.02 -27.01
N THR A 385 8.29 -34.31 -26.22
CA THR A 385 8.53 -32.91 -25.83
C THR A 385 9.24 -32.77 -24.49
N VAL A 386 9.48 -33.88 -23.78
CA VAL A 386 10.16 -33.90 -22.49
C VAL A 386 11.65 -33.68 -22.68
N THR A 387 12.18 -32.71 -21.93
CA THR A 387 13.60 -32.37 -21.86
C THR A 387 14.03 -32.24 -20.40
N HIS A 388 15.34 -32.31 -20.19
CA HIS A 388 15.97 -32.09 -18.89
C HIS A 388 16.86 -30.85 -18.96
N HIS A 389 16.88 -30.08 -17.87
CA HIS A 389 17.78 -28.93 -17.70
C HIS A 389 18.78 -29.13 -16.57
#